data_AF-A0A2T0SBK2-F1
#
_entry.id   AF-A0A2T0SBK2-F1
#
_cell.length_a   1.000
_cell.length_b   1.000
_cell.length_c   1.000
_cell.angle_alpha   90.00
_cell.angle_beta   90.00
_cell.angle_gamma   90.00
#
_symmetry.space_group_name_H-M   'P 1'
#
loop_
_entity.id
_entity.type
_entity.pdbx_description
1 polymer ?
#
loop_
_entity_poly.entity_id
_entity_poly.type
_entity_poly.pdbx_seq_one_letter_code
_entity_poly.pdbx_strand_id
1 'polypeptide(L)'
;MDTDWAWATESRRPGFCLTFVRDRDPATVAGLLGGGPPATMTAVEAGEAFPISLRGSLLRCGSVAPWAYCYEDRAPVAFRASLRQRLSEGTELVQVVKSADGMRIVRRMVNGRQTEQFEPRRGADNRGAGPAVLLPRIERLLVAFPEMSVLVAALRTVGRHVGAVLTPGILDGPLMTAFSTETATAPPTPVTGRPAGLGRRLGSFSLSGQPLGDRPPWIG
;
A
#
# COMPACT_ATOMS: atom_id res chain seq x y z
N MET A 1 -18.10 4.07 17.67
CA MET A 1 -17.11 3.25 16.95
C MET A 1 -15.87 4.10 16.78
N ASP A 2 -14.69 3.53 17.03
CA ASP A 2 -13.41 4.22 16.85
C ASP A 2 -13.17 4.45 15.35
N THR A 3 -13.25 5.71 14.92
CA THR A 3 -13.24 6.13 13.49
C THR A 3 -11.84 6.40 12.95
N ASP A 4 -10.80 6.28 13.79
CA ASP A 4 -9.46 6.79 13.52
C ASP A 4 -8.82 6.24 12.23
N TRP A 5 -9.17 5.00 11.85
CA TRP A 5 -8.67 4.32 10.65
C TRP A 5 -9.73 4.03 9.60
N ALA A 6 -10.97 4.50 9.80
CA ALA A 6 -12.08 4.25 8.87
C ALA A 6 -11.76 4.74 7.45
N TRP A 7 -10.97 5.80 7.37
CA TRP A 7 -10.52 6.43 6.13
C TRP A 7 -9.82 5.48 5.16
N ALA A 8 -9.17 4.43 5.67
CA ALA A 8 -8.43 3.48 4.85
C ALA A 8 -9.35 2.58 4.00
N THR A 9 -10.63 2.51 4.36
CA THR A 9 -11.66 1.75 3.61
C THR A 9 -12.44 2.59 2.61
N GLU A 10 -12.25 3.92 2.60
CA GLU A 10 -12.97 4.81 1.70
C GLU A 10 -12.60 4.57 0.23
N SER A 11 -13.59 4.72 -0.66
CA SER A 11 -13.44 4.52 -2.10
C SER A 11 -12.47 5.50 -2.75
N ARG A 12 -12.35 6.72 -2.21
CA ARG A 12 -11.39 7.74 -2.69
C ARG A 12 -9.91 7.36 -2.49
N ARG A 13 -9.62 6.29 -1.73
CA ARG A 13 -8.27 5.75 -1.52
C ARG A 13 -8.24 4.29 -1.98
N PRO A 14 -8.32 4.02 -3.30
CA PRO A 14 -8.43 2.67 -3.83
C PRO A 14 -7.20 1.82 -3.51
N GLY A 15 -6.02 2.43 -3.42
CA GLY A 15 -4.80 1.80 -2.92
C GLY A 15 -3.86 2.80 -2.28
N PHE A 16 -2.98 2.30 -1.41
CA PHE A 16 -1.90 3.07 -0.81
C PHE A 16 -0.80 2.13 -0.28
N CYS A 17 0.38 2.71 -0.08
CA CYS A 17 1.46 2.16 0.70
C CYS A 17 1.76 3.13 1.84
N LEU A 18 1.63 2.66 3.08
CA LEU A 18 1.98 3.41 4.27
C LEU A 18 3.19 2.73 4.91
N THR A 19 4.32 3.42 4.91
CA THR A 19 5.60 2.91 5.42
C THR A 19 6.02 3.74 6.62
N PHE A 20 6.29 3.08 7.74
CA PHE A 20 6.89 3.66 8.94
C PHE A 20 8.33 3.18 9.06
N VAL A 21 9.25 4.09 9.38
CA VAL A 21 10.67 3.79 9.60
C VAL A 21 11.10 4.42 10.91
N ARG A 22 11.64 3.61 11.82
CA ARG A 22 12.06 4.05 13.14
C ARG A 22 13.40 4.78 13.07
N ASP A 23 13.62 5.74 13.95
CA ASP A 23 14.90 6.43 14.13
C ASP A 23 15.45 7.05 12.83
N ARG A 24 14.53 7.49 11.95
CA ARG A 24 14.80 8.23 10.72
C ARG A 24 13.91 9.46 10.68
N ASP A 25 14.43 10.54 10.10
CA ASP A 25 13.63 11.72 9.80
C ASP A 25 12.89 11.58 8.45
N PRO A 26 11.83 12.38 8.22
CA PRO A 26 11.04 12.33 6.99
C PRO A 26 11.84 12.60 5.71
N ALA A 27 12.83 13.50 5.76
CA ALA A 27 13.64 13.85 4.59
C ALA A 27 14.56 12.69 4.19
N THR A 28 15.15 12.01 5.17
CA THR A 28 15.94 10.79 4.95
C THR A 28 15.08 9.69 4.32
N VAL A 29 13.85 9.48 4.81
CA VAL A 29 12.93 8.49 4.21
C VAL A 29 12.61 8.86 2.75
N ALA A 30 12.25 10.11 2.48
CA ALA A 30 11.95 10.58 1.12
C ALA A 30 13.15 10.42 0.18
N GLY A 31 14.36 10.81 0.63
CA GLY A 31 15.59 10.70 -0.15
C GLY A 31 15.97 9.25 -0.46
N LEU A 32 15.81 8.33 0.50
CA LEU A 32 16.04 6.90 0.27
C LEU A 32 15.06 6.30 -0.75
N LEU A 33 13.86 6.87 -0.88
CA LEU A 33 12.84 6.53 -1.88
C LEU A 33 13.05 7.25 -3.24
N GLY A 34 14.16 7.97 -3.42
CA GLY A 34 14.46 8.70 -4.65
C GLY A 34 13.65 9.99 -4.81
N GLY A 35 13.08 10.52 -3.73
CA GLY A 35 12.38 11.79 -3.75
C GLY A 35 13.32 12.95 -4.11
N GLY A 36 12.86 13.84 -4.99
CA GLY A 36 13.51 15.11 -5.28
C GLY A 36 13.42 16.12 -4.13
N PRO A 37 13.76 17.40 -4.39
CA PRO A 37 13.68 18.46 -3.39
C PRO A 37 12.29 18.54 -2.74
N PRO A 38 12.20 18.49 -1.40
CA PRO A 38 10.91 18.49 -0.72
C PRO A 38 10.30 19.89 -0.63
N ALA A 39 8.97 19.94 -0.62
CA ALA A 39 8.17 21.13 -0.30
C ALA A 39 7.06 20.75 0.70
N THR A 40 6.54 21.71 1.47
CA THR A 40 5.38 21.45 2.35
C THR A 40 4.10 21.69 1.57
N MET A 41 3.24 20.67 1.45
CA MET A 41 2.01 20.73 0.66
C MET A 41 0.87 19.98 1.33
N THR A 42 -0.34 20.52 1.27
CA THR A 42 -1.58 19.78 1.48
C THR A 42 -1.75 18.69 0.42
N ALA A 43 -2.64 17.72 0.64
CA ALA A 43 -2.88 16.66 -0.33
C ALA A 43 -3.45 17.20 -1.65
N VAL A 44 -4.24 18.27 -1.59
CA VAL A 44 -4.79 18.95 -2.75
C VAL A 44 -3.67 19.62 -3.56
N GLU A 45 -2.86 20.47 -2.93
CA GLU A 45 -1.73 21.14 -3.59
C GLU A 45 -0.74 20.13 -4.20
N ALA A 46 -0.45 19.04 -3.48
CA ALA A 46 0.42 17.98 -3.97
C ALA A 46 -0.19 17.25 -5.19
N GLY A 47 -1.51 17.04 -5.18
CA GLY A 47 -2.24 16.44 -6.30
C GLY A 47 -2.28 17.34 -7.54
N GLU A 48 -2.34 18.65 -7.35
CA GLU A 48 -2.29 19.65 -8.43
C GLU A 48 -0.89 19.80 -9.02
N ALA A 49 0.14 19.87 -8.16
CA ALA A 49 1.53 19.98 -8.59
C ALA A 49 2.05 18.70 -9.27
N PHE A 50 1.60 17.53 -8.80
CA PHE A 50 2.00 16.22 -9.31
C PHE A 50 0.77 15.40 -9.70
N PRO A 51 0.12 15.74 -10.83
CA PRO A 51 -1.09 15.06 -11.28
C PRO A 51 -0.82 13.58 -11.56
N ILE A 52 -1.85 12.73 -11.48
CA ILE A 52 -1.72 11.27 -11.68
C ILE A 52 -1.21 10.89 -13.08
N SER A 53 -1.35 11.77 -14.07
CA SER A 53 -0.78 11.62 -15.41
C SER A 53 0.75 11.66 -15.41
N LEU A 54 1.35 12.29 -14.40
CA LEU A 54 2.80 12.30 -14.20
C LEU A 54 3.23 10.95 -13.63
N ARG A 55 4.04 10.21 -14.39
CA ARG A 55 4.55 8.90 -13.98
C ARG A 55 5.58 9.06 -12.86
N GLY A 56 5.28 8.50 -11.70
CA GLY A 56 6.18 8.49 -10.55
C GLY A 56 5.40 8.27 -9.25
N SER A 57 6.13 8.35 -8.15
CA SER A 57 5.54 8.23 -6.81
C SER A 57 5.49 9.57 -6.11
N LEU A 58 4.31 9.88 -5.56
CA LEU A 58 4.12 11.05 -4.71
C LEU A 58 4.38 10.63 -3.25
N LEU A 59 5.47 11.14 -2.68
CA LEU A 59 5.91 10.81 -1.34
C LEU A 59 5.41 11.89 -0.38
N ARG A 60 4.43 11.56 0.47
CA ARG A 60 3.96 12.46 1.53
C ARG A 60 4.46 11.96 2.87
N CYS A 61 5.44 12.66 3.43
CA CYS A 61 6.19 12.24 4.60
C CYS A 61 5.90 13.12 5.83
N GLY A 62 5.92 12.49 7.00
CA GLY A 62 5.80 13.16 8.29
C GLY A 62 6.47 12.34 9.39
N SER A 63 6.35 12.77 10.63
CA SER A 63 6.96 12.09 11.78
C SER A 63 5.97 11.92 12.93
N VAL A 64 6.12 10.81 13.64
CA VAL A 64 5.54 10.54 14.95
C VAL A 64 6.60 9.84 15.78
N ALA A 65 7.30 10.60 16.63
CA ALA A 65 8.52 10.13 17.29
C ALA A 65 8.34 8.76 17.99
N PRO A 66 9.28 7.81 17.82
CA PRO A 66 10.56 7.90 17.10
C PRO A 66 10.48 7.57 15.60
N TRP A 67 9.31 7.56 14.98
CA TRP A 67 9.10 7.12 13.61
C TRP A 67 8.99 8.29 12.62
N ALA A 68 9.57 8.13 11.43
CA ALA A 68 9.08 8.79 10.24
C ALA A 68 8.06 7.91 9.52
N TYR A 69 7.14 8.51 8.79
CA TYR A 69 6.24 7.80 7.89
C TYR A 69 6.25 8.41 6.49
N CYS A 70 5.95 7.57 5.50
CA CYS A 70 5.69 7.97 4.12
C CYS A 70 4.38 7.32 3.65
N TYR A 71 3.47 8.15 3.15
CA TYR A 71 2.22 7.75 2.53
C TYR A 71 2.32 7.96 1.01
N GLU A 72 2.08 6.88 0.26
CA GLU A 72 2.10 6.85 -1.21
C GLU A 72 0.74 6.32 -1.69
N ASP A 73 -0.02 7.10 -2.45
CA ASP A 73 -1.34 6.69 -3.00
C ASP A 73 -1.30 6.32 -4.49
N ARG A 74 -0.14 6.51 -5.14
CA ARG A 74 0.08 6.22 -6.55
C ARG A 74 1.49 5.70 -6.79
N ALA A 75 1.57 4.63 -7.59
CA ALA A 75 2.82 3.94 -7.96
C ALA A 75 3.85 3.84 -6.83
N PRO A 76 3.51 3.17 -5.70
CA PRO A 76 4.35 3.18 -4.51
C PRO A 76 5.71 2.51 -4.76
N VAL A 77 6.79 3.27 -4.63
CA VAL A 77 8.17 2.80 -4.77
C VAL A 77 8.64 2.06 -3.53
N ALA A 78 8.09 2.36 -2.34
CA ALA A 78 8.44 1.62 -1.11
C ALA A 78 8.02 0.13 -1.15
N PHE A 79 7.31 -0.30 -2.19
CA PHE A 79 7.06 -1.72 -2.45
C PHE A 79 8.27 -2.47 -3.04
N ARG A 80 9.36 -1.80 -3.43
CA ARG A 80 10.56 -2.47 -3.94
C ARG A 80 11.37 -3.09 -2.79
N ALA A 81 11.80 -4.33 -2.96
CA ALA A 81 12.54 -5.06 -1.91
C ALA A 81 13.85 -4.37 -1.52
N SER A 82 14.63 -3.91 -2.49
CA SER A 82 15.89 -3.18 -2.27
C SER A 82 15.68 -1.88 -1.49
N LEU A 83 14.61 -1.13 -1.78
CA LEU A 83 14.26 0.09 -1.06
C LEU A 83 13.89 -0.21 0.40
N ARG A 84 13.06 -1.21 0.65
CA ARG A 84 12.72 -1.57 2.04
C ARG A 84 13.92 -2.09 2.83
N GLN A 85 14.82 -2.85 2.19
CA GLN A 85 16.05 -3.29 2.83
C GLN A 85 16.89 -2.07 3.27
N ARG A 86 17.10 -1.09 2.38
CA ARG A 86 17.80 0.16 2.71
C ARG A 86 17.10 0.96 3.81
N LEU A 87 15.78 1.14 3.72
CA LEU A 87 15.01 1.88 4.73
C LEU A 87 15.09 1.25 6.12
N SER A 88 15.12 -0.08 6.20
CA SER A 88 15.22 -0.82 7.47
C SER A 88 16.65 -1.07 7.94
N GLU A 89 17.66 -0.59 7.22
CA GLU A 89 19.06 -0.81 7.60
C GLU A 89 19.39 -0.06 8.90
N GLY A 90 19.93 -0.80 9.89
CA GLY A 90 20.20 -0.29 11.23
C GLY A 90 18.97 0.08 12.05
N THR A 91 17.76 -0.27 11.60
CA THR A 91 16.52 0.14 12.26
C THR A 91 15.35 -0.83 11.99
N GLU A 92 14.13 -0.42 12.30
CA GLU A 92 12.88 -1.12 12.05
C GLU A 92 12.02 -0.41 11.01
N LEU A 93 11.39 -1.19 10.14
CA LEU A 93 10.37 -0.74 9.19
C LEU A 93 9.09 -1.55 9.37
N VAL A 94 7.95 -0.86 9.36
CA VAL A 94 6.62 -1.49 9.30
C VAL A 94 5.86 -0.89 8.13
N GLN A 95 5.23 -1.73 7.31
CA GLN A 95 4.52 -1.29 6.12
C GLN A 95 3.14 -1.93 6.04
N VAL A 96 2.13 -1.13 5.68
CA VAL A 96 0.79 -1.59 5.33
C VAL A 96 0.51 -1.17 3.89
N VAL A 97 0.15 -2.14 3.05
CA VAL A 97 -0.18 -1.93 1.64
C VAL A 97 -1.62 -2.34 1.42
N LYS A 98 -2.38 -1.47 0.75
CA LYS A 98 -3.67 -1.77 0.13
C LYS A 98 -3.50 -1.57 -1.37
N SER A 99 -3.73 -2.60 -2.17
CA SER A 99 -3.78 -2.45 -3.64
C SER A 99 -5.21 -2.29 -4.13
N ALA A 100 -5.35 -1.74 -5.33
CA ALA A 100 -6.65 -1.46 -5.95
C ALA A 100 -7.47 -2.74 -6.25
N ASP A 101 -6.81 -3.89 -6.37
CA ASP A 101 -7.43 -5.21 -6.51
C ASP A 101 -7.92 -5.80 -5.17
N GLY A 102 -7.75 -5.07 -4.07
CA GLY A 102 -8.20 -5.47 -2.74
C GLY A 102 -7.20 -6.27 -1.92
N MET A 103 -6.02 -6.62 -2.48
CA MET A 103 -4.96 -7.28 -1.71
C MET A 103 -4.43 -6.36 -0.61
N ARG A 104 -4.17 -6.95 0.56
CA ARG A 104 -3.71 -6.23 1.76
C ARG A 104 -2.48 -6.90 2.32
N ILE A 105 -1.36 -6.20 2.37
CA ILE A 105 -0.11 -6.78 2.87
C ILE A 105 0.37 -5.98 4.07
N VAL A 106 0.70 -6.68 5.15
CA VAL A 106 1.46 -6.14 6.28
C VAL A 106 2.87 -6.70 6.21
N ARG A 107 3.87 -5.85 6.42
CA ARG A 107 5.28 -6.24 6.48
C ARG A 107 5.97 -5.63 7.69
N ARG A 108 6.93 -6.36 8.22
CA ARG A 108 7.89 -5.89 9.21
C ARG A 108 9.30 -6.29 8.79
N MET A 109 10.22 -5.34 8.83
CA MET A 109 11.63 -5.56 8.57
C MET A 109 12.47 -4.97 9.71
N VAL A 110 13.57 -5.63 10.04
CA VAL A 110 14.53 -5.18 11.05
C VAL A 110 15.93 -5.40 10.49
N ASN A 111 16.76 -4.36 10.52
CA ASN A 111 18.14 -4.39 10.03
C ASN A 111 18.26 -4.98 8.62
N GLY A 112 17.44 -4.48 7.70
CA GLY A 112 17.41 -4.95 6.30
C GLY A 112 16.76 -6.32 6.07
N ARG A 113 16.33 -7.03 7.13
CA ARG A 113 15.80 -8.40 7.02
C ARG A 113 14.30 -8.43 7.25
N GLN A 114 13.58 -9.17 6.38
CA GLN A 114 12.15 -9.39 6.57
C GLN A 114 11.89 -10.32 7.75
N THR A 115 11.20 -9.81 8.77
CA THR A 115 10.79 -10.59 9.93
C THR A 115 9.38 -11.12 9.79
N GLU A 116 8.49 -10.34 9.16
CA GLU A 116 7.10 -10.73 8.88
C GLU A 116 6.63 -10.17 7.54
N GLN A 117 5.80 -10.94 6.84
CA GLN A 117 5.01 -10.51 5.69
C GLN A 117 3.81 -11.44 5.57
N PHE A 118 2.61 -10.89 5.54
CA PHE A 118 1.39 -11.68 5.42
C PHE A 118 0.25 -10.86 4.83
N GLU A 119 -0.74 -11.55 4.26
CA GLU A 119 -2.07 -11.01 4.03
C GLU A 119 -2.98 -11.41 5.20
N PRO A 120 -3.57 -10.46 5.95
CA PRO A 120 -4.34 -10.82 7.12
C PRO A 120 -5.62 -11.58 6.72
N ARG A 121 -6.02 -12.57 7.55
CA ARG A 121 -7.00 -13.65 7.29
C ARG A 121 -6.54 -14.79 6.37
N ARG A 122 -5.36 -14.73 5.75
CA ARG A 122 -4.71 -15.89 5.11
C ARG A 122 -3.61 -16.49 5.99
N GLY A 123 -3.80 -16.59 7.31
CA GLY A 123 -2.76 -16.78 8.34
C GLY A 123 -1.65 -17.83 8.11
N ALA A 124 -1.84 -18.79 7.20
CA ALA A 124 -0.79 -19.69 6.72
C ALA A 124 0.33 -19.01 5.90
N ASP A 125 0.12 -17.78 5.41
CA ASP A 125 1.04 -17.07 4.50
C ASP A 125 2.06 -16.15 5.19
N ASN A 126 2.33 -16.33 6.50
CA ASN A 126 3.36 -15.52 7.15
C ASN A 126 4.76 -15.91 6.68
N ARG A 127 5.41 -15.00 5.94
CA ARG A 127 6.77 -15.15 5.41
C ARG A 127 7.74 -14.26 6.15
N GLY A 128 8.82 -14.81 6.68
CA GLY A 128 9.88 -14.05 7.32
C GLY A 128 10.71 -14.93 8.24
N ALA A 129 11.88 -14.45 8.63
CA ALA A 129 12.81 -15.20 9.48
C ALA A 129 12.74 -14.81 10.97
N GLY A 130 11.79 -13.94 11.35
CA GLY A 130 11.68 -13.40 12.70
C GLY A 130 10.41 -13.87 13.42
N PRO A 131 10.26 -13.48 14.70
CA PRO A 131 9.04 -13.78 15.45
C PRO A 131 7.84 -13.06 14.83
N ALA A 132 6.68 -13.71 14.86
CA ALA A 132 5.41 -13.11 14.46
C ALA A 132 4.90 -12.18 15.58
N VAL A 133 5.11 -10.87 15.44
CA VAL A 133 4.69 -9.84 16.39
C VAL A 133 3.35 -9.24 16.00
N LEU A 134 3.15 -8.93 14.71
CA LEU A 134 1.98 -8.21 14.24
C LEU A 134 0.80 -9.13 13.94
N LEU A 135 1.05 -10.27 13.28
CA LEU A 135 -0.03 -11.19 12.88
C LEU A 135 -0.89 -11.67 14.06
N PRO A 136 -0.33 -12.20 15.18
CA PRO A 136 -1.15 -12.67 16.30
C PRO A 136 -1.93 -11.56 17.01
N ARG A 137 -1.49 -10.30 16.90
CA ARG A 137 -2.20 -9.13 17.43
C ARG A 137 -3.40 -8.77 16.54
N ILE A 138 -3.21 -8.82 15.22
CA ILE A 138 -4.29 -8.57 14.26
C ILE A 138 -5.37 -9.67 14.38
N GLU A 139 -4.96 -10.94 14.47
CA GLU A 139 -5.90 -12.06 14.60
C GLU A 139 -6.73 -11.96 15.88
N ARG A 140 -6.10 -11.70 17.03
CA ARG A 140 -6.82 -11.46 18.29
C ARG A 140 -7.82 -10.30 18.19
N LEU A 141 -7.44 -9.22 17.50
CA LEU A 141 -8.32 -8.08 17.31
C LEU A 141 -9.54 -8.44 16.43
N LEU A 142 -9.34 -9.24 15.39
CA LEU A 142 -10.41 -9.72 14.52
C LEU A 142 -11.33 -10.74 15.21
N VAL A 143 -10.81 -11.57 16.11
CA VAL A 143 -11.63 -12.47 16.95
C VAL A 143 -12.48 -11.66 17.93
N ALA A 144 -11.90 -10.65 18.57
CA ALA A 144 -12.62 -9.79 19.51
C ALA A 144 -13.66 -8.88 18.84
N PHE A 145 -13.44 -8.51 17.58
CA PHE A 145 -14.32 -7.62 16.81
C PHE A 145 -14.55 -8.18 15.39
N PRO A 146 -15.44 -9.18 15.22
CA PRO A 146 -15.65 -9.86 13.93
C PRO A 146 -16.06 -8.95 12.77
N GLU A 147 -16.81 -7.89 13.07
CA GLU A 147 -17.28 -6.89 12.10
C GLU A 147 -16.20 -5.88 11.69
N MET A 148 -15.03 -5.90 12.33
CA MET A 148 -13.95 -4.97 12.00
C MET A 148 -13.34 -5.32 10.65
N SER A 149 -13.20 -4.31 9.79
CA SER A 149 -12.43 -4.44 8.56
C SER A 149 -11.02 -4.94 8.84
N VAL A 150 -10.57 -5.91 8.05
CA VAL A 150 -9.22 -6.48 8.12
C VAL A 150 -8.14 -5.41 8.01
N LEU A 151 -8.34 -4.44 7.12
CA LEU A 151 -7.40 -3.33 6.93
C LEU A 151 -7.36 -2.41 8.15
N VAL A 152 -8.52 -2.14 8.76
CA VAL A 152 -8.62 -1.34 9.99
C VAL A 152 -7.93 -2.06 11.14
N ALA A 153 -8.11 -3.37 11.28
CA ALA A 153 -7.42 -4.17 12.29
C ALA A 153 -5.90 -4.15 12.11
N ALA A 154 -5.42 -4.25 10.87
CA ALA A 154 -4.01 -4.14 10.53
C ALA A 154 -3.43 -2.76 10.90
N LEU A 155 -4.06 -1.67 10.44
CA LEU A 155 -3.62 -0.31 10.73
C LEU A 155 -3.68 0.02 12.21
N ARG A 156 -4.72 -0.44 12.93
CA ARG A 156 -4.80 -0.25 14.39
C ARG A 156 -3.70 -0.97 15.13
N THR A 157 -3.36 -2.19 14.68
CA THR A 157 -2.26 -2.96 15.27
C THR A 157 -0.91 -2.31 14.98
N VAL A 158 -0.68 -1.86 13.75
CA VAL A 158 0.53 -1.12 13.38
C VAL A 158 0.61 0.19 14.13
N GLY A 159 -0.48 0.95 14.22
CA GLY A 159 -0.59 2.19 14.98
C GLY A 159 -0.19 2.01 16.45
N ARG A 160 -0.68 0.95 17.11
CA ARG A 160 -0.26 0.59 18.47
C ARG A 160 1.21 0.20 18.56
N HIS A 161 1.76 -0.46 17.53
CA HIS A 161 3.16 -0.85 17.48
C HIS A 161 4.10 0.35 17.31
N VAL A 162 3.71 1.32 16.49
CA VAL A 162 4.49 2.56 16.26
C VAL A 162 4.22 3.64 17.31
N GLY A 163 3.12 3.52 18.06
CA GLY A 163 2.69 4.54 19.03
C GLY A 163 1.98 5.74 18.40
N ALA A 164 1.34 5.55 17.24
CA ALA A 164 0.76 6.63 16.44
C ALA A 164 -0.61 6.27 15.85
N VAL A 165 -1.41 7.31 15.61
CA VAL A 165 -2.62 7.26 14.78
C VAL A 165 -2.50 8.30 13.69
N LEU A 166 -2.69 7.89 12.44
CA LEU A 166 -2.73 8.81 11.31
C LEU A 166 -4.18 9.06 10.93
N THR A 167 -4.67 10.26 11.24
CA THR A 167 -6.02 10.68 10.91
C THR A 167 -6.07 11.22 9.47
N PRO A 168 -7.27 11.35 8.86
CA PRO A 168 -7.42 12.02 7.57
C PRO A 168 -6.83 13.43 7.57
N GLY A 169 -7.05 14.20 8.64
CA GLY A 169 -6.51 15.56 8.75
C GLY A 169 -4.98 15.61 8.71
N ILE A 170 -4.30 14.60 9.26
CA ILE A 170 -2.83 14.48 9.17
C ILE A 170 -2.41 14.18 7.73
N LEU A 171 -3.06 13.22 7.06
CA LEU A 171 -2.68 12.80 5.70
C LEU A 171 -3.03 13.85 4.64
N ASP A 172 -4.17 14.53 4.82
CA ASP A 172 -4.71 15.51 3.86
C ASP A 172 -4.13 16.91 4.11
N GLY A 173 -3.65 17.20 5.32
CA GLY A 173 -3.04 18.48 5.71
C GLY A 173 -1.63 18.70 5.16
N PRO A 174 -0.97 19.81 5.56
CA PRO A 174 0.38 20.12 5.10
C PRO A 174 1.41 19.08 5.55
N LEU A 175 2.07 18.43 4.60
CA LEU A 175 3.14 17.46 4.84
C LEU A 175 4.34 17.72 3.94
N MET A 176 5.53 17.28 4.38
CA MET A 176 6.70 17.22 3.52
C MET A 176 6.36 16.34 2.33
N THR A 177 6.45 16.91 1.13
CA THR A 177 6.07 16.28 -0.11
C THR A 177 7.26 16.30 -1.05
N ALA A 178 7.60 15.14 -1.58
CA ALA A 178 8.60 14.98 -2.63
C ALA A 178 8.05 14.09 -3.74
N PHE A 179 8.60 14.24 -4.94
CA PHE A 179 8.23 13.40 -6.08
C PHE A 179 9.41 12.52 -6.49
N SER A 180 9.16 11.23 -6.67
CA SER A 180 10.14 10.27 -7.14
C SER A 180 9.81 9.88 -8.58
N THR A 181 10.74 10.13 -9.50
CA THR A 181 10.66 9.68 -10.90
C THR A 181 11.10 8.24 -11.07
N GLU A 182 11.58 7.58 -10.00
CA GLU A 182 11.81 6.15 -10.03
C GLU A 182 10.49 5.45 -10.29
N THR A 183 10.33 4.95 -11.51
CA THR A 183 9.19 4.11 -11.82
C THR A 183 9.42 2.74 -11.20
N ALA A 184 8.37 2.17 -10.58
CA ALA A 184 8.30 0.73 -10.42
C ALA A 184 8.57 0.14 -11.81
N THR A 185 9.64 -0.64 -11.93
CA THR A 185 10.09 -1.18 -13.21
C THR A 185 8.87 -1.77 -13.91
N ALA A 186 8.63 -1.40 -15.16
CA ALA A 186 7.53 -1.97 -15.95
C ALA A 186 7.57 -3.50 -15.79
N PRO A 187 6.40 -4.19 -15.79
CA PRO A 187 6.42 -5.66 -15.84
C PRO A 187 7.38 -6.08 -16.95
N PRO A 188 8.22 -7.11 -16.71
CA PRO A 188 9.20 -7.53 -17.70
C PRO A 188 8.48 -7.68 -19.03
N THR A 189 9.03 -7.08 -20.09
CA THR A 189 8.51 -7.25 -21.44
C THR A 189 8.27 -8.74 -21.63
N PRO A 190 7.05 -9.18 -21.98
CA PRO A 190 6.80 -10.60 -22.17
C PRO A 190 7.86 -11.10 -23.13
N VAL A 191 8.68 -12.05 -22.67
CA VAL A 191 9.73 -12.63 -23.49
C VAL A 191 9.01 -13.16 -24.73
N THR A 192 9.27 -12.55 -25.88
CA THR A 192 8.79 -13.01 -27.19
C THR A 192 9.59 -14.26 -27.55
N GLY A 193 9.32 -15.32 -26.81
CA GLY A 193 9.98 -16.61 -26.83
C GLY A 193 9.01 -17.57 -26.18
N ARG A 194 7.89 -17.80 -26.86
CA ARG A 194 6.82 -18.70 -26.41
C ARG A 194 7.43 -20.10 -26.27
N PRO A 195 7.45 -20.73 -25.07
CA PRO A 195 7.58 -22.18 -25.02
C PRO A 195 6.37 -22.75 -25.76
N ALA A 196 6.63 -23.56 -26.79
CA ALA A 196 5.58 -24.26 -27.50
C ALA A 196 4.76 -25.08 -26.49
N GLY A 197 3.46 -24.78 -26.34
CA GLY A 197 2.54 -25.66 -25.61
C GLY A 197 1.67 -25.07 -24.51
N LEU A 198 1.77 -23.78 -24.14
CA LEU A 198 0.83 -23.20 -23.17
C LEU A 198 -0.19 -22.26 -23.82
N GLY A 199 -1.46 -22.67 -23.76
CA GLY A 199 -2.64 -21.88 -24.10
C GLY A 199 -3.16 -22.10 -25.54
N ARG A 200 -4.29 -22.80 -25.66
CA ARG A 200 -5.10 -22.78 -26.89
C ARG A 200 -5.64 -21.35 -27.08
N ARG A 201 -5.56 -20.83 -28.29
CA ARG A 201 -6.20 -19.56 -28.66
C ARG A 201 -7.70 -19.70 -28.38
N LEU A 202 -8.21 -19.03 -27.34
CA LEU A 202 -9.64 -18.75 -27.24
C LEU A 202 -9.96 -17.90 -28.47
N GLY A 203 -10.92 -18.34 -29.30
CA GLY A 203 -11.17 -17.81 -30.63
C GLY A 203 -11.38 -16.28 -30.69
N SER A 204 -11.49 -15.75 -31.89
CA SER A 204 -11.86 -14.35 -32.08
C SER A 204 -13.28 -14.10 -31.57
N PHE A 205 -13.44 -13.22 -30.59
CA PHE A 205 -14.74 -12.68 -30.23
C PHE A 205 -15.14 -11.65 -31.27
N SER A 206 -16.19 -11.94 -32.04
CA SER A 206 -16.88 -10.90 -32.79
C SER A 206 -17.93 -10.31 -31.85
N LEU A 207 -17.75 -9.04 -31.46
CA LEU A 207 -18.84 -8.25 -30.90
C LEU A 207 -19.78 -7.86 -32.05
N SER A 208 -20.43 -8.85 -32.65
CA SER A 208 -21.60 -8.59 -33.48
C SER A 208 -22.72 -8.21 -32.52
N GLY A 209 -23.00 -6.90 -32.45
CA GLY A 209 -24.15 -6.37 -31.73
C GLY A 209 -25.41 -7.08 -32.20
N GLN A 210 -26.07 -7.81 -31.30
CA GLN A 210 -27.49 -8.02 -31.41
C GLN A 210 -28.21 -6.86 -30.72
N PRO A 211 -29.21 -6.23 -31.36
CA PRO A 211 -30.08 -5.28 -30.68
C PRO A 211 -30.84 -6.01 -29.56
N LEU A 212 -31.08 -5.31 -28.44
CA LEU A 212 -32.02 -5.76 -27.41
C LEU A 212 -33.39 -5.98 -28.06
N GLY A 213 -33.73 -7.24 -28.30
CA GLY A 213 -35.04 -7.69 -28.75
C GLY A 213 -35.63 -8.64 -27.72
N ASP A 214 -36.78 -8.21 -27.21
CA ASP A 214 -37.83 -8.93 -26.48
C ASP A 214 -37.56 -9.48 -25.06
N ARG A 215 -38.32 -8.88 -24.13
CA ARG A 215 -38.51 -9.29 -22.74
C ARG A 215 -39.03 -10.73 -22.66
N PRO A 216 -38.54 -11.56 -21.72
CA PRO A 216 -39.17 -12.85 -21.42
C PRO A 216 -40.49 -12.66 -20.64
N PRO A 217 -41.52 -13.50 -20.92
CA PRO A 217 -42.87 -13.35 -20.38
C PRO A 217 -43.03 -14.12 -19.06
N TRP A 218 -42.37 -13.71 -17.98
CA TRP A 218 -42.67 -14.25 -16.64
C TRP A 218 -42.45 -13.19 -15.55
N ILE A 219 -43.34 -12.19 -15.53
CA ILE A 219 -43.73 -11.47 -14.32
C ILE A 219 -45.26 -11.38 -14.39
N GLY A 220 -45.92 -12.19 -13.57
CA GLY A 220 -47.30 -11.95 -13.14
C GLY A 220 -47.32 -11.05 -11.92
#